data_AF-A0A7L0JW88-F1
#
_entry.id   AF-A0A7L0JW88-F1
#
_cell.length_a   1.000
_cell.length_b   1.000
_cell.length_c   1.000
_cell.angle_alpha   90.00
_cell.angle_beta   90.00
_cell.angle_gamma   90.00
#
_symmetry.space_group_name_H-M   'P 1'
#
loop_
_entity.id
_entity.type
_entity.pdbx_description
1 polymer ?
#
loop_
_entity_poly.entity_id
_entity_poly.type
_entity_poly.pdbx_seq_one_letter_code
_entity_poly.pdbx_strand_id
1 'polypeptide(L)'
;TALRQELEELRGQSRQLEEDGDREDEVVPSAAYVTQLYYKISRIDWDYEAEPARIKGSECPPRPQRVRDVPCPPVTPFISPQVHYGHDIAQPIDIGRGRPSRCFVSDYLWSLVPTAW
;
A
#
# COMPACT_ATOMS: atom_id res chain seq x y z
N THR A 1 -58.01 6.27 6.15
CA THR A 1 -57.46 7.29 5.21
C THR A 1 -56.22 7.98 5.75
N ALA A 2 -55.95 8.00 7.07
CA ALA A 2 -54.69 8.52 7.64
C ALA A 2 -53.46 7.60 7.40
N LEU A 3 -53.60 6.29 7.63
CA LEU A 3 -52.48 5.32 7.48
C LEU A 3 -51.87 5.27 6.07
N ARG A 4 -52.67 5.52 5.04
CA ARG A 4 -52.18 5.55 3.65
C ARG A 4 -51.33 6.81 3.39
N GLN A 5 -51.67 7.91 4.04
CA GLN A 5 -50.96 9.18 3.92
C GLN A 5 -49.60 9.08 4.62
N GLU A 6 -49.58 8.52 5.83
CA GLU A 6 -48.35 8.30 6.60
C GLU A 6 -47.38 7.34 5.90
N LEU A 7 -47.89 6.29 5.26
CA LEU A 7 -47.07 5.32 4.53
C LEU A 7 -46.44 5.92 3.26
N GLU A 8 -47.13 6.86 2.61
CA GLU A 8 -46.59 7.60 1.46
C GLU A 8 -45.54 8.62 1.92
N GLU A 9 -45.77 9.29 3.05
CA GLU A 9 -44.82 10.21 3.66
C GLU A 9 -43.52 9.51 4.07
N LEU A 10 -43.61 8.36 4.75
CA LEU A 10 -42.46 7.56 5.14
C LEU A 10 -41.68 7.02 3.93
N ARG A 11 -42.37 6.64 2.84
CA ARG A 11 -41.71 6.25 1.59
C ARG A 11 -40.97 7.40 0.93
N GLY A 12 -41.57 8.59 0.95
CA GLY A 12 -40.92 9.81 0.49
C GLY A 12 -39.65 10.11 1.29
N GLN A 13 -39.74 10.04 2.62
CA GLN A 13 -38.59 10.25 3.51
C GLN A 13 -37.49 9.21 3.29
N SER A 14 -37.83 7.92 3.18
CA SER A 14 -36.86 6.86 2.93
C SER A 14 -36.14 7.05 1.60
N ARG A 15 -36.89 7.40 0.54
CA ARG A 15 -36.31 7.66 -0.78
C ARG A 15 -35.41 8.89 -0.77
N GLN A 16 -35.80 9.95 -0.06
CA GLN A 16 -34.99 11.15 0.06
C GLN A 16 -33.70 10.89 0.86
N LEU A 17 -33.76 10.08 1.92
CA LEU A 17 -32.59 9.63 2.66
C LEU A 17 -31.66 8.73 1.82
N GLU A 18 -32.22 7.86 0.96
CA GLU A 18 -31.43 7.09 -0.01
C GLU A 18 -30.75 8.00 -1.04
N GLU A 19 -31.46 8.98 -1.61
CA GLU A 19 -30.92 9.96 -2.57
C GLU A 19 -29.90 10.92 -1.95
N ASP A 20 -30.03 11.26 -0.66
CA ASP A 20 -29.07 12.08 0.08
C ASP A 20 -27.85 11.26 0.56
N GLY A 21 -28.02 9.97 0.85
CA GLY A 21 -26.91 9.05 1.15
C GLY A 21 -25.99 8.82 -0.05
N ASP A 22 -26.54 8.79 -1.26
CA ASP A 22 -25.77 8.66 -2.52
C ASP A 22 -24.94 9.92 -2.86
N ARG A 23 -25.23 11.07 -2.21
CA ARG A 23 -24.45 12.32 -2.36
C ARG A 23 -23.22 12.39 -1.45
N GLU A 24 -23.10 11.50 -0.46
CA GLU A 24 -21.91 11.44 0.41
C GLU A 24 -20.74 10.65 -0.21
N ASP A 25 -20.93 10.07 -1.40
CA ASP A 25 -19.88 9.33 -2.13
C ASP A 25 -18.96 10.22 -3.00
N GLU A 26 -19.19 11.54 -3.06
CA GLU A 26 -18.28 12.50 -3.72
C GLU A 26 -17.14 12.98 -2.79
N VAL A 27 -16.64 12.11 -1.92
CA VAL A 27 -15.46 12.35 -1.08
C VAL A 27 -14.33 11.46 -1.60
N VAL A 28 -13.61 11.90 -2.62
CA VAL A 28 -12.32 11.26 -2.93
C VAL A 28 -11.40 11.51 -1.73
N PRO A 29 -10.85 10.42 -1.15
CA PRO A 29 -10.93 10.15 0.28
C PRO A 29 -9.61 10.50 0.92
N SER A 30 -9.64 11.30 2.00
CA SER A 30 -8.45 11.67 2.77
C SER A 30 -7.58 10.45 3.13
N ALA A 31 -8.22 9.31 3.40
CA ALA A 31 -7.57 8.03 3.65
C ALA A 31 -6.75 7.51 2.45
N ALA A 32 -7.25 7.60 1.22
CA ALA A 32 -6.52 7.12 0.05
C ALA A 32 -5.26 7.96 -0.20
N TYR A 33 -5.35 9.28 -0.01
CA TYR A 33 -4.19 10.15 -0.11
C TYR A 33 -3.12 9.81 0.93
N VAL A 34 -3.52 9.62 2.19
CA VAL A 34 -2.60 9.26 3.29
C VAL A 34 -1.93 7.91 3.02
N THR A 35 -2.68 6.91 2.59
CA THR A 35 -2.13 5.58 2.23
C THR A 35 -1.12 5.69 1.07
N GLN A 36 -1.45 6.47 0.03
CA GLN A 36 -0.53 6.72 -1.08
C GLN A 36 0.75 7.43 -0.63
N LEU A 37 0.66 8.36 0.33
CA LEU A 37 1.82 9.07 0.87
C LEU A 37 2.73 8.11 1.64
N TYR A 38 2.16 7.29 2.53
CA TYR A 38 2.93 6.28 3.25
C TYR A 38 3.62 5.32 2.30
N TYR A 39 2.93 4.82 1.28
CA TYR A 39 3.55 3.96 0.27
C TYR A 39 4.69 4.65 -0.50
N LYS A 40 4.52 5.93 -0.88
CA LYS A 40 5.58 6.68 -1.59
C LYS A 40 6.84 6.86 -0.74
N ILE A 41 6.67 7.05 0.56
CA ILE A 41 7.77 7.26 1.51
C ILE A 41 8.44 5.92 1.85
N SER A 42 7.66 4.94 2.29
CA SER A 42 8.22 3.68 2.83
C SER A 42 8.53 2.65 1.76
N ARG A 43 7.83 2.70 0.62
CA ARG A 43 7.83 1.65 -0.42
C ARG A 43 7.38 0.28 0.07
N ILE A 44 6.73 0.21 1.23
CA ILE A 44 6.24 -1.04 1.79
C ILE A 44 4.82 -1.32 1.32
N ASP A 45 4.62 -2.51 0.79
CA ASP A 45 3.31 -3.11 0.55
C ASP A 45 2.99 -4.08 1.69
N TRP A 46 1.83 -3.92 2.34
CA TRP A 46 1.45 -4.67 3.54
C TRP A 46 0.54 -5.85 3.20
N ASP A 47 0.78 -7.00 3.83
CA ASP A 47 -0.08 -8.18 3.72
C ASP A 47 -1.27 -8.07 4.69
N TYR A 48 -2.41 -7.61 4.18
CA TYR A 48 -3.65 -7.42 4.97
C TYR A 48 -4.34 -8.73 5.35
N GLU A 49 -3.95 -9.86 4.76
CA GLU A 49 -4.46 -11.19 5.10
C GLU A 49 -3.67 -11.83 6.26
N ALA A 50 -2.61 -11.16 6.73
CA ALA A 50 -1.81 -11.61 7.86
C ALA A 50 -2.54 -11.47 9.20
N GLU A 51 -2.10 -12.24 10.19
CA GLU A 51 -2.64 -12.14 11.57
C GLU A 51 -2.37 -10.74 12.16
N PRO A 52 -3.29 -10.14 12.94
CA PRO A 52 -3.16 -8.75 13.43
C PRO A 52 -1.91 -8.46 14.28
N ALA A 53 -1.29 -9.50 14.85
CA ALA A 53 -0.08 -9.39 15.66
C ALA A 53 1.21 -9.64 14.86
N ARG A 54 1.10 -9.91 13.56
CA ARG A 54 2.23 -10.20 12.66
C ARG A 54 2.35 -9.05 11.68
N ILE A 55 3.55 -8.46 11.61
CA ILE A 55 3.82 -7.39 10.67
C ILE A 55 4.46 -8.04 9.45
N LYS A 56 3.68 -8.13 8.37
CA LYS A 56 4.08 -8.82 7.15
C LYS A 56 3.87 -7.94 5.93
N GLY A 57 4.84 -7.92 5.02
CA GLY A 57 4.78 -7.12 3.82
C GLY A 57 5.98 -7.34 2.91
N SER A 58 6.16 -6.44 1.95
CA SER A 58 7.32 -6.43 1.06
C SER A 58 7.77 -5.00 0.78
N GLU A 59 9.07 -4.75 0.92
CA GLU A 59 9.69 -3.50 0.50
C GLU A 59 9.97 -3.57 -1.02
N CYS A 60 9.35 -2.68 -1.78
CA CYS A 60 9.62 -2.53 -3.21
C CYS A 60 10.88 -1.66 -3.41
N PRO A 61 11.96 -2.18 -4.02
CA PRO A 61 13.12 -1.34 -4.31
C PRO A 61 12.76 -0.21 -5.29
N PRO A 62 13.52 0.90 -5.27
CA PRO A 62 13.35 1.96 -6.25
C PRO A 62 13.59 1.39 -7.65
N ARG A 63 12.66 1.63 -8.59
CA ARG A 63 12.88 1.28 -9.99
C ARG A 63 14.22 1.90 -10.41
N PRO A 64 15.15 1.14 -11.03
CA PRO A 64 16.37 1.71 -11.54
C PRO A 64 15.97 2.85 -12.46
N GLN A 65 16.39 4.07 -12.11
CA GLN A 65 16.32 5.15 -13.07
C GLN A 65 17.09 4.65 -14.28
N ARG A 66 16.41 4.61 -15.43
CA ARG A 66 16.96 4.17 -16.71
C ARG A 66 18.35 4.80 -16.85
N VAL A 67 19.40 4.01 -16.60
CA VAL A 67 20.77 4.50 -16.65
C VAL A 67 20.96 4.91 -18.09
N ARG A 68 21.02 6.22 -18.34
CA ARG A 68 21.34 6.73 -19.67
C ARG A 68 22.74 6.22 -20.00
N ASP A 69 22.80 5.35 -21.00
CA ASP A 69 23.93 5.12 -21.88
C ASP A 69 25.26 4.80 -21.18
N VAL A 70 25.34 3.64 -20.53
CA VAL A 70 26.64 2.96 -20.37
C VAL A 70 26.82 2.07 -21.60
N PRO A 71 27.82 2.33 -22.47
CA PRO A 71 28.10 1.45 -23.60
C PRO A 71 28.43 0.05 -23.08
N CYS A 72 27.72 -0.97 -23.58
CA CYS A 72 28.00 -2.36 -23.26
C CYS A 72 29.48 -2.67 -23.60
N PRO A 73 30.28 -3.20 -22.65
CA PRO A 73 31.57 -3.78 -23.01
C PRO A 73 31.34 -4.99 -23.92
N PRO A 74 32.26 -5.26 -24.88
CA PRO A 74 32.11 -6.36 -25.83
C PRO A 74 32.02 -7.70 -25.09
N VAL A 75 30.99 -8.45 -25.48
CA VAL A 75 30.61 -9.77 -24.96
C VAL A 75 31.80 -10.74 -25.03
N THR A 76 32.28 -11.21 -23.88
CA THR A 76 33.06 -12.45 -23.79
C THR A 76 32.11 -13.63 -23.55
N PRO A 77 32.21 -14.73 -24.33
CA PRO A 77 31.29 -15.85 -24.20
C PRO A 77 31.79 -16.79 -23.11
N PHE A 78 31.46 -16.50 -21.86
CA PHE A 78 31.51 -17.52 -20.82
C PHE A 78 30.22 -17.49 -20.03
N ILE A 79 29.38 -18.50 -20.29
CA ILE A 79 28.18 -18.81 -19.56
C ILE A 79 28.58 -19.07 -18.10
N SER A 80 28.12 -18.21 -17.21
CA SER A 80 27.77 -18.58 -15.84
C SER A 80 26.36 -18.08 -15.61
N PRO A 81 25.39 -18.95 -15.26
CA PRO A 81 24.10 -18.52 -14.75
C PRO A 81 24.33 -18.04 -13.30
N GLN A 82 25.09 -16.96 -13.14
CA GLN A 82 25.07 -16.19 -11.92
C GLN A 82 23.73 -15.49 -11.92
N VAL A 83 22.80 -16.06 -11.15
CA VAL A 83 21.56 -15.44 -10.76
C VAL A 83 21.91 -14.04 -10.26
N HIS A 84 21.68 -13.04 -11.10
CA HIS A 84 21.62 -11.66 -10.66
C HIS A 84 20.42 -11.58 -9.73
N TYR A 85 20.63 -11.77 -8.42
CA TYR A 85 19.73 -11.21 -7.43
C TYR A 85 19.93 -9.71 -7.50
N GLY A 86 19.29 -9.10 -8.50
CA GLY A 86 19.35 -7.69 -8.76
C GLY A 86 18.78 -6.93 -7.57
N HIS A 87 19.20 -5.66 -7.47
CA HIS A 87 18.65 -4.61 -6.62
C HIS A 87 17.14 -4.33 -6.87
N ASP A 88 16.45 -5.20 -7.61
CA ASP A 88 15.09 -5.05 -8.14
C ASP A 88 14.08 -6.04 -7.55
N ILE A 89 14.51 -6.95 -6.67
CA ILE A 89 13.61 -7.94 -6.05
C ILE A 89 13.07 -7.38 -4.74
N ALA A 90 11.75 -7.36 -4.59
CA ALA A 90 11.08 -6.93 -3.38
C ALA A 90 11.55 -7.75 -2.17
N GLN A 91 11.96 -7.06 -1.09
CA GLN A 91 12.47 -7.72 0.11
C GLN A 91 11.30 -8.09 1.02
N PRO A 92 11.15 -9.36 1.43
CA PRO A 92 10.06 -9.76 2.32
C PRO A 92 10.29 -9.21 3.73
N ILE A 93 9.24 -8.66 4.33
CA ILE A 93 9.18 -8.24 5.72
C ILE A 93 8.31 -9.24 6.47
N ASP A 94 8.85 -9.87 7.51
CA ASP A 94 8.10 -10.77 8.39
C ASP A 94 8.62 -10.65 9.82
N ILE A 95 7.95 -9.79 10.61
CA ILE A 95 8.20 -9.67 12.03
C ILE A 95 7.16 -10.56 12.71
N GLY A 96 7.62 -11.73 13.16
CA GLY A 96 6.78 -12.76 13.77
C GLY A 96 6.10 -12.32 15.07
N ARG A 97 5.30 -13.21 15.65
CA ARG A 97 4.54 -13.05 16.93
C ARG A 97 5.39 -12.78 18.19
N GLY A 98 6.66 -12.43 18.05
CA GLY A 98 7.37 -11.79 19.15
C GLY A 98 6.58 -10.56 19.59
N ARG A 99 6.76 -10.11 20.83
CA ARG A 99 6.28 -8.78 21.26
C ARG A 99 7.45 -7.80 21.15
N PRO A 100 7.93 -7.44 19.94
CA PRO A 100 8.94 -6.41 19.83
C PRO A 100 8.38 -5.11 20.41
N SER A 101 9.25 -4.29 20.98
CA SER A 101 8.82 -2.96 21.39
C SER A 101 8.39 -2.18 20.15
N ARG A 102 7.45 -1.25 20.34
CA ARG A 102 7.01 -0.36 19.25
C ARG A 102 8.16 0.43 18.65
N CYS A 103 9.12 0.86 19.48
CA CYS A 103 10.33 1.55 19.04
C CYS A 103 11.18 0.67 18.13
N PHE A 104 11.44 -0.59 18.51
CA PHE A 104 12.21 -1.51 17.68
C PHE A 104 11.57 -1.72 16.31
N VAL A 105 10.25 -1.92 16.26
CA VAL A 105 9.53 -2.08 14.99
C VAL A 105 9.68 -0.83 14.13
N SER A 106 9.45 0.36 14.70
CA SER A 106 9.58 1.61 13.96
C SER A 106 11.00 1.84 13.45
N ASP A 107 12.02 1.66 14.30
CA ASP A 107 13.43 1.84 13.93
C ASP A 107 13.83 0.89 12.81
N TYR A 108 13.39 -0.37 12.89
CA TYR A 108 13.62 -1.35 11.84
C TYR A 108 12.96 -0.95 10.52
N LEU A 109 11.67 -0.60 10.52
CA LEU A 109 10.96 -0.21 9.29
C LEU A 109 11.55 1.05 8.65
N TRP A 110 11.95 2.03 9.46
CA TRP A 110 12.60 3.25 8.95
C TRP A 110 14.02 3.00 8.45
N SER A 111 14.72 1.96 8.94
CA SER A 111 16.04 1.58 8.43
C SER A 111 16.01 1.05 6.99
N LEU A 112 14.85 0.58 6.52
CA LEU A 112 14.64 0.13 5.14
C LEU A 112 14.54 1.31 4.15
N VAL A 113 14.14 2.49 4.63
CA VAL A 113 13.95 3.66 3.77
C VAL A 113 15.32 4.28 3.44
N PRO A 114 15.71 4.39 2.16
CA PRO A 114 16.98 5.01 1.79
C PRO A 114 17.06 6.46 2.25
N THR A 115 18.19 6.84 2.86
CA THR A 115 18.45 8.20 3.36
C THR A 115 19.40 9.00 2.46
N ALA A 116 19.85 8.40 1.35
CA ALA A 116 20.64 9.09 0.32
C ALA A 116 19.72 9.99 -0.53
N TRP A 117 20.21 11.20 -0.84
CA TRP A 117 19.50 12.24 -1.59
C TRP A 117 20.12 12.48 -2.96
#